data_AF-A0A3B9WP84-F1
#
_entry.id   AF-A0A3B9WP84-F1
#
_cell.length_a   1.000
_cell.length_b   1.000
_cell.length_c   1.000
_cell.angle_alpha   90.00
_cell.angle_beta   90.00
_cell.angle_gamma   90.00
#
_symmetry.space_group_name_H-M   'P 1'
#
loop_
_entity.id
_entity.type
_entity.pdbx_description
1 polymer ?
#
loop_
_entity_poly.entity_id
_entity_poly.type
_entity_poly.pdbx_seq_one_letter_code
_entity_poly.pdbx_strand_id
1 'polypeptide(L)'
;ADTNQRFKFLLEAGQTGLSCAFDLPTQMGYDSDHPRSAGEVGKVGVAIDSLDDMRTLLADLPLDKVTTSMTINSTAAILLLMYELVAQERGVPATAISGTIQNDLLKEYIARGTYIYPPAQSMRLITNIFEYCAANVPKWNTISIS
;
A
#
# COMPACT_ATOMS: atom_id res chain seq x y z
N ALA A 1 -13.45 -0.48 7.32
CA ALA A 1 -14.49 -1.40 6.80
C ALA A 1 -15.03 -0.94 5.44
N ASP A 2 -15.34 0.33 5.27
CA ASP A 2 -15.97 0.90 4.07
C ASP A 2 -15.20 0.61 2.77
N THR A 3 -13.88 0.79 2.76
CA THR A 3 -13.03 0.48 1.59
C THR A 3 -13.07 -1.00 1.21
N ASN A 4 -13.14 -1.91 2.18
CA ASN A 4 -13.27 -3.35 1.92
C ASN A 4 -14.62 -3.67 1.25
N GLN A 5 -15.71 -3.08 1.75
CA GLN A 5 -17.02 -3.22 1.13
C GLN A 5 -17.02 -2.70 -0.31
N ARG A 6 -16.34 -1.56 -0.55
CA ARG A 6 -16.15 -1.02 -1.89
C ARG A 6 -15.36 -1.97 -2.79
N PHE A 7 -14.29 -2.59 -2.30
CA PHE A 7 -13.54 -3.58 -3.06
C PHE A 7 -14.38 -4.79 -3.44
N LYS A 8 -15.12 -5.36 -2.49
CA LYS A 8 -16.04 -6.48 -2.76
C LYS A 8 -17.08 -6.13 -3.82
N PHE A 9 -17.71 -4.97 -3.69
CA PHE A 9 -18.66 -4.44 -4.69
C PHE A 9 -18.03 -4.35 -6.10
N LEU A 10 -16.80 -3.84 -6.20
CA LEU A 10 -16.11 -3.71 -7.48
C LEU A 10 -15.76 -5.08 -8.10
N LEU A 11 -15.32 -6.04 -7.27
CA LEU A 11 -15.05 -7.41 -7.73
C LEU A 11 -16.33 -8.12 -8.20
N GLU A 12 -17.43 -7.96 -7.48
CA GLU A 12 -18.75 -8.48 -7.88
C GLU A 12 -19.22 -7.88 -9.21
N ALA A 13 -18.87 -6.62 -9.48
CA ALA A 13 -19.11 -5.96 -10.76
C ALA A 13 -18.14 -6.36 -11.89
N GLY A 14 -17.24 -7.33 -11.65
CA GLY A 14 -16.33 -7.88 -12.65
C GLY A 14 -14.96 -7.20 -12.75
N GLN A 15 -14.63 -6.29 -11.84
CA GLN A 15 -13.28 -5.70 -11.77
C GLN A 15 -12.27 -6.77 -11.34
N THR A 16 -11.12 -6.84 -12.01
CA THR A 16 -10.08 -7.85 -11.75
C THR A 16 -8.85 -7.30 -11.04
N GLY A 17 -8.71 -5.97 -11.00
CA GLY A 17 -7.62 -5.28 -10.30
C GLY A 17 -8.16 -4.17 -9.41
N LEU A 18 -7.77 -4.15 -8.14
CA LEU A 18 -8.18 -3.15 -7.16
C LEU A 18 -7.18 -2.00 -7.13
N SER A 19 -7.68 -0.78 -6.92
CA SER A 19 -6.84 0.39 -6.67
C SER A 19 -7.13 0.93 -5.28
N CYS A 20 -6.09 1.05 -4.46
CA CYS A 20 -6.17 1.52 -3.09
C CYS A 20 -5.50 2.90 -2.97
N ALA A 21 -6.27 3.84 -2.44
CA ALA A 21 -5.78 5.15 -2.01
C ALA A 21 -5.79 5.21 -0.48
N PHE A 22 -4.74 5.77 0.09
CA PHE A 22 -4.57 5.93 1.53
C PHE A 22 -4.81 7.38 1.92
N ASP A 23 -5.18 7.61 3.17
CA ASP A 23 -5.30 8.97 3.68
C ASP A 23 -3.94 9.68 3.79
N LEU A 24 -3.96 10.97 4.13
CA LEU A 24 -2.73 11.75 4.24
C LEU A 24 -1.84 11.28 5.41
N PRO A 25 -2.36 11.01 6.63
CA PRO A 25 -1.57 10.45 7.72
C PRO A 25 -0.78 9.19 7.35
N THR A 26 -1.43 8.17 6.78
CA THR A 26 -0.78 6.92 6.36
C THR A 26 0.27 7.17 5.25
N GLN A 27 0.00 8.09 4.32
CA GLN A 27 0.99 8.50 3.30
C GLN A 27 2.23 9.16 3.93
N MET A 28 2.03 9.93 4.99
CA MET A 28 3.07 10.71 5.69
C MET A 28 3.73 9.95 6.84
N GLY A 29 3.33 8.70 7.10
CA GLY A 29 3.89 7.87 8.17
C GLY A 29 3.50 8.32 9.58
N TYR A 30 2.29 8.89 9.71
CA TYR A 30 1.69 9.20 11.00
C TYR A 30 0.52 8.27 11.28
N ASP A 31 0.42 7.84 12.54
CA ASP A 31 -0.77 7.16 13.04
C ASP A 31 -1.95 8.14 13.14
N SER A 32 -3.16 7.62 13.14
CA SER A 32 -4.40 8.40 13.18
C SER A 32 -4.55 9.28 14.44
N ASP A 33 -3.92 8.91 15.55
CA ASP A 33 -3.94 9.66 16.82
C ASP A 33 -2.83 10.73 16.92
N HIS A 34 -1.91 10.77 15.96
CA HIS A 34 -0.84 11.75 15.95
C HIS A 34 -1.42 13.17 15.79
N PRO A 35 -0.94 14.20 16.52
CA PRO A 35 -1.52 15.54 16.46
C PRO A 35 -1.57 16.19 15.07
N ARG A 36 -0.67 15.81 14.17
CA ARG A 36 -0.67 16.29 12.76
C ARG A 36 -1.70 15.59 11.86
N SER A 37 -2.29 14.50 12.33
CA SER A 37 -3.31 13.73 11.60
C SER A 37 -4.72 14.30 11.76
N ALA A 38 -4.92 15.16 12.77
CA ALA A 38 -6.21 15.74 13.09
C ALA A 38 -6.87 16.41 11.88
N GLY A 39 -8.06 15.93 11.49
CA GLY A 39 -8.84 16.45 10.36
C GLY A 39 -8.51 15.85 9.00
N GLU A 40 -7.52 14.96 8.90
CA GLU A 40 -7.09 14.32 7.65
C GLU A 40 -7.27 12.79 7.64
N VAL A 41 -7.50 12.17 8.80
CA VAL A 41 -7.77 10.73 8.94
C VAL A 41 -8.98 10.31 8.10
N GLY A 42 -8.79 9.34 7.21
CA GLY A 42 -9.86 8.76 6.38
C GLY A 42 -10.48 9.69 5.32
N LYS A 43 -9.99 10.92 5.18
CA LYS A 43 -10.64 11.97 4.37
C LYS A 43 -10.46 11.78 2.86
N VAL A 44 -9.27 11.33 2.44
CA VAL A 44 -8.88 11.20 1.03
C VAL A 44 -8.54 9.75 0.64
N GLY A 45 -8.70 8.81 1.56
CA GLY A 45 -8.37 7.41 1.36
C GLY A 45 -8.56 6.62 2.66
N VAL A 46 -8.18 5.34 2.64
CA VAL A 46 -8.26 4.50 3.83
C VAL A 46 -7.15 4.84 4.82
N ALA A 47 -7.50 4.92 6.11
CA ALA A 47 -6.55 5.02 7.21
C ALA A 47 -6.00 3.62 7.54
N ILE A 48 -4.68 3.50 7.64
CA ILE A 48 -3.98 2.29 8.07
C ILE A 48 -2.91 2.71 9.08
N ASP A 49 -3.10 2.31 10.33
CA ASP A 49 -2.14 2.54 11.42
C ASP A 49 -1.41 1.23 11.77
N SER A 50 -2.09 0.10 11.57
CA SER A 50 -1.65 -1.20 12.07
C SER A 50 -1.94 -2.35 11.11
N LEU A 51 -1.42 -3.53 11.47
CA LEU A 51 -1.74 -4.76 10.76
C LEU A 51 -3.22 -5.13 10.89
N ASP A 52 -3.91 -4.74 11.97
CA ASP A 52 -5.35 -4.98 12.15
C ASP A 52 -6.20 -4.20 11.14
N ASP A 53 -5.77 -3.00 10.76
CA ASP A 53 -6.44 -2.21 9.72
C ASP A 53 -6.24 -2.86 8.35
N MET A 54 -5.04 -3.36 8.07
CA MET A 54 -4.76 -4.09 6.83
C MET A 54 -5.57 -5.41 6.76
N ARG A 55 -5.72 -6.13 7.88
CA ARG A 55 -6.59 -7.31 7.96
C ARG A 55 -8.02 -6.95 7.59
N THR A 56 -8.53 -5.84 8.14
CA THR A 56 -9.88 -5.33 7.87
C THR A 56 -10.03 -4.89 6.42
N LEU A 57 -9.06 -4.17 5.87
CA LEU A 57 -9.06 -3.72 4.47
C LEU A 57 -9.13 -4.89 3.49
N LEU A 58 -8.37 -5.95 3.76
CA LEU A 58 -8.23 -7.08 2.85
C LEU A 58 -9.23 -8.21 3.12
N ALA A 59 -10.03 -8.14 4.18
CA ALA A 59 -10.96 -9.19 4.62
C ALA A 59 -11.76 -9.83 3.46
N ASP A 60 -11.71 -11.16 3.38
CA ASP A 60 -12.38 -12.01 2.38
C ASP A 60 -12.08 -11.70 0.90
N LEU A 61 -11.00 -10.97 0.61
CA LEU A 61 -10.54 -10.78 -0.77
C LEU A 61 -9.68 -11.97 -1.21
N PRO A 62 -9.82 -12.46 -2.46
CA PRO A 62 -9.02 -13.57 -2.99
C PRO A 62 -7.65 -13.07 -3.46
N LEU A 63 -6.74 -12.81 -2.51
CA LEU A 63 -5.44 -12.13 -2.74
C LEU A 63 -4.48 -12.86 -3.70
N ASP A 64 -4.75 -14.13 -4.01
CA ASP A 64 -4.05 -14.97 -4.99
C ASP A 64 -4.61 -14.85 -6.43
N LYS A 65 -5.79 -14.22 -6.59
CA LYS A 65 -6.52 -14.14 -7.86
C LYS A 65 -6.71 -12.71 -8.38
N VAL A 66 -6.69 -11.73 -7.49
CA VAL A 66 -6.84 -10.32 -7.85
C VAL A 66 -5.51 -9.60 -7.74
N THR A 67 -5.34 -8.56 -8.55
CA THR A 67 -4.18 -7.66 -8.43
C THR A 67 -4.57 -6.45 -7.58
N THR A 68 -3.66 -5.96 -6.74
CA THR A 68 -3.89 -4.73 -5.94
C THR A 68 -2.84 -3.69 -6.26
N SER A 69 -3.26 -2.52 -6.74
CA SER A 69 -2.42 -1.33 -6.89
C SER A 69 -2.57 -0.43 -5.67
N MET A 70 -1.46 -0.11 -5.00
CA MET A 70 -1.40 0.76 -3.84
C MET A 70 -0.73 2.08 -4.21
N THR A 71 -1.51 3.17 -4.19
CA THR A 71 -1.02 4.52 -4.50
C THR A 71 -0.29 5.10 -3.29
N ILE A 72 0.89 4.55 -2.99
CA ILE A 72 1.67 4.83 -1.79
C ILE A 72 3.15 4.96 -2.12
N ASN A 73 3.87 5.89 -1.47
CA ASN A 73 5.26 6.22 -1.78
C ASN A 73 6.15 6.09 -0.54
N SER A 74 6.24 7.10 0.33
CA SER A 74 7.19 7.11 1.45
C SER A 74 7.06 5.93 2.41
N THR A 75 5.84 5.46 2.63
CA THR A 75 5.51 4.32 3.49
C THR A 75 5.32 3.01 2.72
N ALA A 76 5.64 2.96 1.41
CA ALA A 76 5.35 1.81 0.55
C ALA A 76 5.93 0.48 1.06
N ALA A 77 7.15 0.48 1.61
CA ALA A 77 7.75 -0.72 2.18
C ALA A 77 6.90 -1.29 3.33
N ILE A 78 6.36 -0.42 4.18
CA ILE A 78 5.56 -0.81 5.36
C ILE A 78 4.23 -1.40 4.90
N LEU A 79 3.51 -0.70 4.03
CA LEU A 79 2.20 -1.18 3.55
C LEU A 79 2.31 -2.45 2.71
N LEU A 80 3.39 -2.60 1.92
CA LEU A 80 3.68 -3.84 1.22
C LEU A 80 3.92 -5.01 2.19
N LEU A 81 4.73 -4.80 3.23
CA LEU A 81 4.97 -5.83 4.24
C LEU A 81 3.68 -6.20 4.98
N MET A 82 2.85 -5.23 5.36
CA MET A 82 1.55 -5.50 5.99
C MET A 82 0.64 -6.31 5.06
N TYR A 83 0.60 -5.96 3.77
CA TYR A 83 -0.17 -6.72 2.77
C TYR A 83 0.34 -8.16 2.66
N GLU A 84 1.65 -8.35 2.58
CA GLU A 84 2.29 -9.68 2.51
C GLU A 84 1.95 -10.52 3.75
N LEU A 85 2.08 -9.95 4.95
CA LEU A 85 1.77 -10.64 6.20
C LEU A 85 0.30 -11.09 6.26
N VAL A 86 -0.65 -10.23 5.87
CA VAL A 86 -2.08 -10.60 5.83
C VAL A 86 -2.35 -11.71 4.80
N ALA A 87 -1.65 -11.71 3.67
CA ALA A 87 -1.76 -12.80 2.70
C ALA A 87 -1.24 -14.13 3.28
N GLN A 88 -0.06 -14.10 3.92
CA GLN A 88 0.54 -15.28 4.53
C GLN A 88 -0.30 -15.85 5.68
N GLU A 89 -0.89 -14.99 6.54
CA GLU A 89 -1.82 -15.39 7.60
C GLU A 89 -3.04 -16.17 7.06
N ARG A 90 -3.40 -15.94 5.80
CA ARG A 90 -4.53 -16.59 5.12
C ARG A 90 -4.11 -17.76 4.23
N GLY A 91 -2.87 -18.21 4.36
CA GLY A 91 -2.32 -19.32 3.57
C GLY A 91 -2.01 -18.97 2.12
N VAL A 92 -2.01 -17.69 1.75
CA VAL A 92 -1.55 -17.24 0.42
C VAL A 92 -0.06 -16.93 0.49
N PRO A 93 0.81 -17.71 -0.17
CA PRO A 93 2.24 -17.46 -0.14
C PRO A 93 2.58 -16.13 -0.83
N ALA A 94 3.65 -15.45 -0.39
CA ALA A 94 4.12 -14.20 -0.98
C ALA A 94 4.41 -14.31 -2.50
N THR A 95 4.75 -15.50 -2.99
CA THR A 95 4.97 -15.77 -4.41
C THR A 95 3.68 -15.83 -5.25
N ALA A 96 2.52 -15.90 -4.60
CA ALA A 96 1.21 -15.91 -5.24
C ALA A 96 0.54 -14.52 -5.30
N ILE A 97 0.91 -13.58 -4.43
CA ILE A 97 0.35 -12.23 -4.47
C ILE A 97 0.89 -11.44 -5.67
N SER A 98 0.05 -10.59 -6.24
CA SER A 98 0.43 -9.71 -7.36
C SER A 98 -0.19 -8.34 -7.18
N GLY A 99 0.51 -7.31 -7.64
CA GLY A 99 0.11 -5.95 -7.37
C GLY A 99 1.17 -4.94 -7.77
N THR A 100 0.95 -3.70 -7.36
CA THR A 100 1.84 -2.59 -7.63
C THR A 100 1.87 -1.67 -6.41
N ILE A 101 3.05 -1.18 -6.04
CA ILE A 101 3.17 0.02 -5.20
C ILE A 101 3.64 1.17 -6.08
N GLN A 102 3.18 2.39 -5.83
CA GLN A 102 3.61 3.53 -6.64
C GLN A 102 5.12 3.77 -6.48
N ASN A 103 5.60 3.88 -5.24
CA ASN A 103 7.02 3.87 -4.88
C ASN A 103 7.93 4.81 -5.71
N ASP A 104 7.38 5.93 -6.16
CA ASP A 104 8.10 6.94 -6.94
C ASP A 104 8.23 8.21 -6.10
N LEU A 105 9.35 8.32 -5.37
CA LEU A 105 9.61 9.45 -4.48
C LEU A 105 10.17 10.67 -5.21
N LEU A 106 10.70 10.53 -6.43
CA LEU A 106 11.26 11.68 -7.15
C LEU A 106 10.17 12.70 -7.49
N LYS A 107 9.01 12.23 -7.97
CA LYS A 107 7.84 13.11 -8.19
C LYS A 107 7.27 13.70 -6.89
N GLU A 108 7.45 13.05 -5.74
CA GLU A 108 6.99 13.59 -4.46
C GLU A 108 7.76 14.85 -4.09
N TYR A 109 9.07 14.90 -4.34
CA TYR A 109 9.87 16.10 -4.09
C TYR A 109 9.53 17.27 -5.02
N ILE A 110 9.13 16.99 -6.26
CA ILE A 110 8.95 18.01 -7.30
C ILE A 110 7.51 18.55 -7.30
N ALA A 111 6.50 17.72 -7.00
CA ALA A 111 5.11 18.09 -7.23
C ALA A 111 4.14 17.81 -6.07
N ARG A 112 4.24 16.65 -5.41
CA ARG A 112 3.14 16.14 -4.57
C ARG A 112 3.36 16.30 -3.06
N GLY A 113 4.61 16.37 -2.60
CA GLY A 113 4.95 16.76 -1.24
C GLY A 113 4.75 15.68 -0.17
N THR A 114 4.43 14.43 -0.51
CA THR A 114 4.23 13.36 0.49
C THR A 114 5.50 12.55 0.78
N TYR A 115 6.64 13.24 0.89
CA TYR A 115 7.93 12.66 1.25
C TYR A 115 8.20 12.71 2.76
N ILE A 116 8.84 11.67 3.30
CA ILE A 116 9.24 11.60 4.73
C ILE A 116 10.75 11.85 4.88
N TYR A 117 11.57 11.19 4.06
CA TYR A 117 13.03 11.21 4.19
C TYR A 117 13.67 12.13 3.16
N PRO A 118 14.96 12.51 3.32
CA PRO A 118 15.69 13.19 2.26
C PRO A 118 15.91 12.28 1.03
N PRO A 119 16.19 12.85 -0.16
CA PRO A 119 16.23 12.11 -1.41
C PRO A 119 17.13 10.87 -1.40
N ALA A 120 18.34 10.95 -0.85
CA ALA A 120 19.29 9.83 -0.86
C ALA A 120 18.76 8.61 -0.09
N GLN A 121 18.17 8.83 1.09
CA GLN A 121 17.61 7.78 1.94
C GLN A 121 16.34 7.19 1.32
N SER A 122 15.51 8.03 0.71
CA SER A 122 14.34 7.60 -0.06
C SER A 122 14.71 6.71 -1.24
N MET A 123 15.73 7.09 -2.02
CA MET A 123 16.22 6.25 -3.12
C MET A 123 16.76 4.91 -2.62
N ARG A 124 17.45 4.89 -1.47
CA ARG A 124 17.90 3.63 -0.84
C ARG A 124 16.72 2.72 -0.50
N LEU A 125 15.63 3.27 0.05
CA LEU A 125 14.44 2.47 0.37
C LEU A 125 13.80 1.90 -0.89
N ILE A 126 13.71 2.69 -1.97
CA ILE A 126 13.21 2.22 -3.27
C ILE A 126 14.05 1.03 -3.76
N THR A 127 15.38 1.14 -3.74
CA THR A 127 16.26 0.03 -4.20
C THR A 127 16.17 -1.20 -3.29
N ASN A 128 16.00 -1.02 -1.99
CA ASN A 128 15.80 -2.13 -1.05
C ASN A 128 14.50 -2.88 -1.33
N ILE A 129 13.41 -2.16 -1.66
CA ILE A 129 12.15 -2.78 -2.08
C ILE A 129 12.36 -3.61 -3.36
N PHE A 130 13.16 -3.12 -4.31
CA PHE A 130 13.45 -3.86 -5.55
C PHE A 130 14.14 -5.18 -5.26
N GLU A 131 15.20 -5.15 -4.45
CA GLU A 131 15.94 -6.33 -4.03
C GLU A 131 15.05 -7.32 -3.28
N TYR A 132 14.26 -6.83 -2.31
CA TYR A 132 13.38 -7.68 -1.52
C TYR A 132 12.31 -8.38 -2.37
N CYS A 133 11.59 -7.62 -3.21
CA CYS A 133 10.53 -8.20 -4.04
C CYS A 133 11.07 -9.15 -5.10
N ALA A 134 12.25 -8.88 -5.66
CA ALA A 134 12.88 -9.79 -6.62
C ALA A 134 13.12 -11.20 -6.02
N ALA A 135 13.45 -11.27 -4.73
CA ALA A 135 13.68 -12.53 -4.04
C ALA A 135 12.41 -13.17 -3.45
N ASN A 136 11.48 -12.36 -2.90
CA ASN A 136 10.41 -12.86 -2.02
C ASN A 136 9.00 -12.69 -2.62
N VAL A 137 8.77 -11.65 -3.42
CA VAL A 137 7.46 -11.28 -3.96
C VAL A 137 7.54 -11.04 -5.48
N PRO A 138 7.96 -12.05 -6.27
CA PRO A 138 8.41 -11.86 -7.66
C PRO A 138 7.34 -11.39 -8.64
N LYS A 139 6.05 -11.46 -8.28
CA LYS A 139 4.92 -10.97 -9.09
C LYS A 139 4.49 -9.54 -8.73
N TRP A 140 5.21 -8.87 -7.83
CA TRP A 140 4.91 -7.51 -7.43
C TRP A 140 5.63 -6.49 -8.31
N ASN A 141 4.90 -5.57 -8.91
CA ASN A 141 5.48 -4.42 -9.59
C ASN A 141 5.97 -3.43 -8.53
N THR A 142 7.30 -3.30 -8.43
CA THR A 142 7.95 -2.60 -7.31
C THR A 142 7.93 -1.07 -7.43
N ILE A 143 7.57 -0.54 -8.59
CA ILE A 143 7.47 0.89 -8.86
C ILE A 143 6.47 1.15 -10.00
N SER A 144 5.80 2.29 -9.94
CA SER A 144 5.04 2.87 -11.04
C SER A 144 5.55 4.29 -11.28
N ILE A 145 6.50 4.43 -12.20
CA ILE A 145 7.12 5.71 -12.56
C ILE A 145 6.04 6.64 -13.13
N SER A 146 5.83 7.80 -12.48
CA SER A 146 4.69 8.69 -12.71
C SER A 146 5.12 10.11 -13.10
#